data_AF-A0A7C8ZWQ7-F1
#
_entry.id   AF-A0A7C8ZWQ7-F1
#
_cell.length_a   1.000
_cell.length_b   1.000
_cell.length_c   1.000
_cell.angle_alpha   90.00
_cell.angle_beta   90.00
_cell.angle_gamma   90.00
#
_symmetry.space_group_name_H-M   'P 1'
#
loop_
_entity.id
_entity.type
_entity.pdbx_description
1 polymer ?
#
loop_
_entity_poly.entity_id
_entity_poly.type
_entity_poly.pdbx_seq_one_letter_code
_entity_poly.pdbx_strand_id
1 'polypeptide(L)'
;AVFNELCKMLDAGKPSFTPKKGKPSIVMFVGLQGAGKTTTCTKYAYYYQKKGFRPALVCADTFRAGAFDQLKQNATKAKIPFYGSYTESDPVKIAVEGLERFKKENCDLIIIDTSGR
;
A
#
# COMPACT_ATOMS: atom_id res chain seq x y z
N ALA A 1 -30.65 -23.11 -3.61
CA ALA A 1 -29.55 -23.90 -4.21
C ALA A 1 -28.44 -23.00 -4.75
N VAL A 2 -28.71 -22.15 -5.75
CA VAL A 2 -27.69 -21.30 -6.42
C VAL A 2 -26.90 -20.39 -5.47
N PHE A 3 -27.56 -19.76 -4.50
CA PHE A 3 -26.91 -18.87 -3.52
C PHE A 3 -25.75 -19.57 -2.78
N ASN A 4 -25.98 -20.79 -2.29
CA ASN A 4 -24.97 -21.53 -1.53
C ASN A 4 -23.76 -21.90 -2.40
N GLU A 5 -23.99 -22.21 -3.69
CA GLU A 5 -22.90 -22.53 -4.62
C GLU A 5 -22.07 -21.28 -4.97
N LEU A 6 -22.70 -20.10 -5.10
CA LEU A 6 -21.98 -18.84 -5.25
C LEU A 6 -21.14 -18.51 -4.01
N CYS A 7 -21.69 -18.71 -2.81
CA CYS A 7 -20.92 -18.52 -1.57
C CYS A 7 -19.72 -19.45 -1.50
N LYS A 8 -19.89 -20.73 -1.87
CA LYS A 8 -18.78 -21.69 -1.93
C LYS A 8 -17.72 -21.30 -2.96
N MET A 9 -18.13 -20.77 -4.12
CA MET A 9 -17.18 -20.34 -5.16
C MET A 9 -16.32 -19.14 -4.74
N LEU A 10 -16.86 -18.27 -3.88
CA LEU A 10 -16.15 -17.09 -3.37
C LEU A 10 -15.37 -17.36 -2.08
N ASP A 11 -15.63 -18.49 -1.40
CA ASP A 11 -14.93 -18.86 -0.18
C ASP A 11 -13.56 -19.47 -0.49
N ALA A 12 -12.50 -18.73 -0.18
CA ALA A 12 -11.12 -19.19 -0.34
C ALA A 12 -10.68 -20.20 0.73
N GLY A 13 -11.53 -20.49 1.73
CA GLY A 13 -11.23 -21.41 2.84
C GLY A 13 -10.10 -20.94 3.76
N LYS A 14 -9.70 -19.66 3.66
CA LYS A 14 -8.58 -19.07 4.41
C LYS A 14 -8.95 -17.69 4.94
N PRO A 15 -8.59 -17.36 6.20
CA PRO A 15 -8.85 -16.04 6.75
C PRO A 15 -8.02 -14.97 6.03
N SER A 16 -8.54 -13.75 6.01
CA SER A 16 -7.84 -12.60 5.45
C SER A 16 -6.66 -12.17 6.32
N PHE A 17 -5.64 -11.59 5.68
CA PHE A 17 -4.52 -10.99 6.39
C PHE A 17 -4.98 -9.85 7.30
N THR A 18 -4.50 -9.85 8.54
CA THR A 18 -4.76 -8.79 9.53
C THR A 18 -3.44 -8.24 10.07
N PRO A 19 -3.15 -6.94 9.89
CA PRO A 19 -1.93 -6.34 10.43
C PRO A 19 -1.96 -6.28 11.96
N LYS A 20 -0.78 -6.42 12.59
CA LYS A 20 -0.62 -6.39 14.05
C LYS A 20 -0.09 -5.04 14.51
N LYS A 21 -0.71 -4.46 15.55
CA LYS A 21 -0.21 -3.22 16.17
C LYS A 21 1.15 -3.45 16.83
N GLY A 22 2.02 -2.44 16.80
CA GLY A 22 3.35 -2.48 17.43
C GLY A 22 4.40 -3.32 16.70
N LYS A 23 4.04 -4.04 15.62
CA LYS A 23 5.00 -4.72 14.74
C LYS A 23 4.79 -4.24 13.30
N PRO A 24 5.84 -3.81 12.58
CA PRO A 24 5.70 -3.34 11.21
C PRO A 24 5.15 -4.45 10.32
N SER A 25 3.94 -4.26 9.81
CA SER A 25 3.31 -5.09 8.79
C SER A 25 3.59 -4.48 7.43
N ILE A 26 4.20 -5.24 6.51
CA ILE A 26 4.50 -4.77 5.15
C ILE A 26 3.46 -5.33 4.18
N VAL A 27 2.81 -4.46 3.42
CA VAL A 27 1.79 -4.83 2.42
C VAL A 27 2.19 -4.26 1.06
N MET A 28 2.41 -5.13 0.08
CA MET A 28 2.75 -4.74 -1.29
C MET A 28 1.53 -4.84 -2.19
N PHE A 29 1.20 -3.76 -2.90
CA PHE A 29 0.12 -3.75 -3.86
C PHE A 29 0.67 -4.10 -5.25
N VAL A 30 0.07 -5.13 -5.87
CA VAL A 30 0.40 -5.62 -7.22
C VAL A 30 -0.86 -5.70 -8.06
N GLY A 31 -0.70 -5.78 -9.37
CA GLY A 31 -1.81 -5.95 -10.32
C GLY A 31 -1.67 -5.08 -11.57
N LEU A 32 -2.60 -5.32 -12.50
CA LEU A 32 -2.58 -4.76 -13.85
C LEU A 32 -2.54 -3.22 -13.89
N GLN A 33 -2.07 -2.69 -15.01
CA GLN A 33 -2.14 -1.25 -15.29
C GLN A 33 -3.61 -0.78 -15.25
N GLY A 34 -3.84 0.38 -14.62
CA GLY A 34 -5.19 0.93 -14.49
C GLY A 34 -6.10 0.28 -13.43
N ALA A 35 -5.69 -0.80 -12.76
CA ALA A 35 -6.49 -1.48 -11.73
C ALA A 35 -6.73 -0.68 -10.43
N GLY A 36 -6.25 0.57 -10.35
CA GLY A 36 -6.50 1.45 -9.21
C GLY A 36 -5.59 1.24 -7.98
N LYS A 37 -4.39 0.67 -8.16
CA LYS A 37 -3.41 0.40 -7.06
C LYS A 37 -3.11 1.63 -6.21
N THR A 38 -2.54 2.69 -6.78
CA THR A 38 -2.16 3.92 -6.06
C THR A 38 -3.31 4.52 -5.25
N THR A 39 -4.52 4.58 -5.82
CA THR A 39 -5.72 5.05 -5.11
C THR A 39 -6.09 4.13 -3.96
N THR A 40 -6.00 2.81 -4.17
CA THR A 40 -6.35 1.81 -3.16
C THR A 40 -5.32 1.75 -2.04
N CYS A 41 -4.03 1.96 -2.32
CA CYS A 41 -2.97 2.11 -1.32
C CYS A 41 -3.34 3.20 -0.30
N THR A 42 -3.72 4.40 -0.75
CA THR A 42 -4.13 5.47 0.16
C THR A 42 -5.44 5.14 0.90
N LYS A 43 -6.44 4.54 0.22
CA LYS A 43 -7.68 4.12 0.87
C LYS A 43 -7.44 3.10 1.98
N TYR A 44 -6.60 2.11 1.72
CA TYR A 44 -6.22 1.07 2.67
C TYR A 44 -5.46 1.66 3.85
N ALA A 45 -4.49 2.54 3.59
CA ALA A 45 -3.77 3.26 4.63
C ALA A 45 -4.73 4.07 5.52
N TYR A 46 -5.61 4.88 4.92
CA TYR A 46 -6.58 5.71 5.64
C TYR A 46 -7.59 4.89 6.46
N TYR A 47 -8.03 3.74 5.93
CA TYR A 47 -8.90 2.81 6.65
C TYR A 47 -8.24 2.31 7.94
N TYR A 48 -6.96 1.91 7.88
CA TYR A 48 -6.23 1.47 9.07
C TYR A 48 -5.83 2.61 9.99
N GLN A 49 -5.55 3.80 9.46
CA GLN A 49 -5.36 5.01 10.26
C GLN A 49 -6.55 5.27 11.17
N LYS A 50 -7.78 5.16 10.65
CA LYS A 50 -9.02 5.28 11.43
C LYS A 50 -9.18 4.22 12.52
N LYS A 51 -8.50 3.08 12.40
CA LYS A 51 -8.46 2.01 13.42
C LYS A 51 -7.32 2.18 14.42
N GLY A 52 -6.63 3.32 14.38
CA GLY A 52 -5.52 3.64 15.28
C GLY A 52 -4.23 2.90 14.95
N PHE A 53 -4.02 2.53 13.69
CA PHE A 53 -2.70 2.15 13.18
C PHE A 53 -1.92 3.42 12.75
N ARG A 54 -0.62 3.25 12.57
CA ARG A 54 0.33 4.26 12.06
C ARG A 54 0.80 3.85 10.66
N PRO A 55 -0.03 4.03 9.62
CA PRO A 55 0.31 3.65 8.26
C PRO A 55 1.31 4.62 7.62
N ALA A 56 2.09 4.11 6.68
CA ALA A 56 2.93 4.89 5.78
C ALA A 56 2.90 4.32 4.36
N LEU A 57 3.10 5.19 3.36
CA LEU A 57 3.06 4.83 1.95
C LEU A 57 4.45 4.93 1.31
N VAL A 58 4.83 3.97 0.49
CA VAL A 58 6.06 3.97 -0.30
C VAL A 58 5.69 3.86 -1.77
N CYS A 59 6.06 4.86 -2.57
CA CYS A 59 5.84 4.85 -4.02
C CYS A 59 7.03 4.23 -4.74
N ALA A 60 6.92 2.96 -5.12
CA ALA A 60 7.90 2.23 -5.94
C ALA A 60 7.46 2.11 -7.41
N ASP A 61 6.55 2.99 -7.87
CA ASP A 61 6.20 3.13 -9.28
C ASP A 61 7.13 4.14 -9.96
N THR A 62 8.25 3.64 -10.48
CA THR A 62 9.28 4.45 -11.17
C THR A 62 9.04 4.59 -12.68
N PHE A 63 8.00 3.95 -13.21
CA PHE A 63 7.76 3.88 -14.67
C PHE A 63 6.71 4.89 -15.15
N ARG A 64 5.65 5.09 -14.36
CA ARG A 64 4.53 5.92 -14.79
C ARG A 64 4.76 7.39 -14.46
N ALA A 65 4.63 8.25 -15.47
CA ALA A 65 4.73 9.69 -15.29
C ALA A 65 3.72 10.21 -14.23
N GLY A 66 4.22 11.01 -13.28
CA GLY A 66 3.41 11.58 -12.21
C GLY A 66 2.89 10.57 -11.17
N ALA A 67 3.40 9.33 -11.15
CA ALA A 67 2.99 8.33 -10.17
C ALA A 67 3.28 8.79 -8.74
N PHE A 68 4.49 9.29 -8.51
CA PHE A 68 4.87 9.81 -7.20
C PHE A 68 4.04 11.04 -6.80
N ASP A 69 3.80 11.97 -7.73
CA ASP A 69 2.95 13.14 -7.46
C ASP A 69 1.52 12.75 -7.12
N GLN A 70 0.95 11.75 -7.79
CA GLN A 70 -0.37 11.25 -7.47
C GLN A 70 -0.42 10.66 -6.05
N LEU A 71 0.54 9.80 -5.70
CA LEU A 71 0.61 9.22 -4.36
C LEU A 71 0.82 10.32 -3.30
N LYS A 72 1.72 11.26 -3.56
CA LYS A 72 2.01 12.42 -2.70
C LYS A 72 0.77 13.26 -2.43
N GLN A 73 0.00 13.61 -3.45
CA GLN A 73 -1.22 14.40 -3.30
C GLN A 73 -2.28 13.66 -2.47
N ASN A 74 -2.49 12.37 -2.76
CA ASN A 74 -3.44 11.54 -2.01
C ASN A 74 -3.02 11.39 -0.54
N ALA A 75 -1.73 11.10 -0.29
CA ALA A 75 -1.17 10.92 1.04
C ALA A 75 -1.23 12.22 1.87
N THR A 76 -0.89 13.35 1.25
CA THR A 76 -0.95 14.68 1.88
C THR A 76 -2.38 15.00 2.31
N LYS A 77 -3.37 14.78 1.43
CA LYS A 77 -4.78 14.99 1.75
C LYS A 77 -5.28 14.10 2.89
N ALA A 78 -4.78 12.85 2.95
CA ALA A 78 -5.11 11.91 4.00
C ALA A 78 -4.27 12.08 5.29
N LYS A 79 -3.29 12.98 5.31
CA LYS A 79 -2.32 13.15 6.42
C LYS A 79 -1.59 11.84 6.75
N ILE A 80 -1.11 11.15 5.72
CA ILE A 80 -0.38 9.88 5.85
C ILE A 80 1.08 10.11 5.40
N PRO A 81 2.08 9.71 6.19
CA PRO A 81 3.49 9.77 5.78
C PRO A 81 3.72 9.01 4.47
N PHE A 82 4.55 9.59 3.60
CA PHE A 82 4.88 8.99 2.31
C PHE A 82 6.37 9.13 1.98
N TYR A 83 6.88 8.17 1.21
CA TYR A 83 8.24 8.15 0.69
C TYR A 83 8.21 7.77 -0.79
N GLY A 84 9.15 8.35 -1.55
CA GLY A 84 9.34 8.12 -2.98
C GLY A 84 10.43 9.04 -3.50
N SER A 85 10.80 8.88 -4.77
CA SER A 85 11.87 9.64 -5.39
C SER A 85 11.44 10.17 -6.76
N TYR A 86 11.92 11.36 -7.11
CA TYR A 86 11.78 11.94 -8.46
C TYR A 86 12.94 11.55 -9.38
N THR A 87 14.07 11.10 -8.81
CA THR A 87 15.32 10.87 -9.54
C THR A 87 15.77 9.42 -9.51
N GLU A 88 15.38 8.66 -8.49
CA GLU A 88 15.71 7.25 -8.39
C GLU A 88 14.80 6.45 -9.31
N SER A 89 15.42 5.59 -10.12
CA SER A 89 14.73 4.77 -11.13
C SER A 89 14.60 3.32 -10.69
N ASP A 90 15.40 2.87 -9.72
CA ASP A 90 15.32 1.53 -9.17
C ASP A 90 14.18 1.41 -8.13
N PRO A 91 13.08 0.70 -8.44
CA PRO A 91 11.97 0.53 -7.51
C PRO A 91 12.36 -0.28 -6.26
N VAL A 92 13.38 -1.16 -6.36
CA VAL A 92 13.85 -1.96 -5.23
C VAL A 92 14.51 -1.05 -4.20
N LYS A 93 15.39 -0.15 -4.65
CA LYS A 93 16.05 0.81 -3.78
C LYS A 93 15.07 1.74 -3.07
N ILE A 94 14.08 2.29 -3.80
CA ILE A 94 13.03 3.13 -3.20
C ILE A 94 12.22 2.34 -2.16
N ALA A 95 11.87 1.08 -2.45
CA ALA A 95 11.13 0.24 -1.52
C ALA A 95 11.91 -0.04 -0.24
N VAL A 96 13.21 -0.37 -0.34
CA VAL A 96 14.08 -0.66 0.79
C VAL A 96 14.30 0.58 1.66
N GLU A 97 14.67 1.72 1.06
CA GLU A 97 14.91 2.96 1.81
C GLU A 97 13.64 3.46 2.52
N GLY A 98 12.48 3.40 1.83
CA GLY A 98 11.19 3.75 2.43
C GLY A 98 10.81 2.83 3.58
N LEU A 99 11.06 1.52 3.45
CA LEU A 99 10.82 0.54 4.50
C LEU A 99 11.69 0.81 5.73
N GLU A 100 12.99 1.06 5.54
CA GLU A 100 13.92 1.35 6.63
C GLU A 100 13.54 2.64 7.37
N ARG A 101 13.19 3.68 6.63
CA ARG A 101 12.72 4.95 7.19
C ARG A 101 11.50 4.74 8.08
N PHE A 102 10.44 4.09 7.57
CA PHE A 102 9.20 3.95 8.32
C PHE A 102 9.27 2.94 9.45
N LYS A 103 10.19 1.97 9.39
CA LYS A 103 10.55 1.15 10.56
C LYS A 103 11.14 2.01 11.67
N LYS A 104 12.08 2.93 11.37
CA LYS A 104 12.68 3.85 12.35
C LYS A 104 11.66 4.83 12.92
N GLU A 105 10.69 5.26 12.11
CA GLU A 105 9.58 6.12 12.55
C GLU A 105 8.50 5.38 13.37
N ASN A 106 8.66 4.07 13.63
CA ASN A 106 7.72 3.23 14.36
C ASN A 106 6.32 3.14 13.71
N CYS A 107 6.26 3.13 12.38
CA CYS A 107 5.05 2.80 11.63
C CYS A 107 4.75 1.30 11.77
N ASP A 108 3.49 0.95 12.05
CA ASP A 108 3.04 -0.44 12.22
C ASP A 108 2.39 -1.02 10.95
N LEU A 109 2.17 -0.20 9.93
CA LEU A 109 1.69 -0.61 8.61
C LEU A 109 2.44 0.15 7.51
N ILE A 110 3.18 -0.54 6.66
CA ILE A 110 3.98 0.04 5.58
C ILE A 110 3.46 -0.53 4.27
N ILE A 111 2.96 0.35 3.40
CA ILE A 111 2.28 -0.03 2.16
C ILE A 111 3.15 0.37 0.97
N ILE A 112 3.50 -0.60 0.14
CA ILE A 112 4.34 -0.41 -1.05
C ILE A 112 3.42 -0.38 -2.28
N ASP A 113 3.36 0.77 -2.96
CA ASP A 113 2.67 0.96 -4.22
C ASP A 113 3.62 0.69 -5.38
N THR A 114 3.25 -0.19 -6.31
CA THR A 114 4.11 -0.60 -7.43
C THR A 114 3.50 -0.24 -8.79
N SER A 115 4.35 -0.21 -9.82
CA SER A 115 3.91 -0.02 -11.20
C SER A 115 2.95 -1.13 -11.65
N GLY A 116 2.01 -0.81 -12.55
CA GLY A 116 1.17 -1.85 -13.16
C GLY A 116 1.95 -2.78 -14.07
N ARG A 117 1.72 -4.08 -13.90
CA ARG A 117 2.29 -5.18 -14.70
C ARG A 117 1.27 -6.29 -14.80
#